data_AF-A0A7X6PBM0-F1
#
_entry.id   AF-A0A7X6PBM0-F1
#
_cell.length_a   1.000
_cell.length_b   1.000
_cell.length_c   1.000
_cell.angle_alpha   90.00
_cell.angle_beta   90.00
_cell.angle_gamma   90.00
#
_symmetry.space_group_name_H-M   'P 1'
#
loop_
_entity.id
_entity.type
_entity.pdbx_description
1 polymer ?
#
loop_
_entity_poly.entity_id
_entity_poly.type
_entity_poly.pdbx_seq_one_letter_code
_entity_poly.pdbx_strand_id
1 'polypeptide(L)'
;NIILELPITVTQAVLGDEVIVPTLTGTAKMKIPPGTQSGRIFRLRGQGIKGLNSYSRGDLLVKIKVVVPTKLSREEMELYNRLKEFDKKRELKPGKSFKEKLRSFFF
;
A
#
# COMPACT_ATOMS: atom_id res chain seq x y z
N ASN A 1 -12.81 -13.47 2.41
CA ASN A 1 -11.49 -12.79 2.46
C ASN A 1 -11.53 -11.71 3.52
N ILE A 2 -10.46 -11.57 4.30
CA ILE A 2 -10.32 -10.46 5.24
C ILE A 2 -9.53 -9.35 4.55
N ILE A 3 -9.87 -8.09 4.85
CA ILE A 3 -9.08 -6.94 4.43
C ILE A 3 -8.41 -6.35 5.67
N LEU A 4 -7.09 -6.15 5.58
CA LEU A 4 -6.30 -5.42 6.57
C LEU A 4 -5.72 -4.18 5.88
N GLU A 5 -5.92 -3.00 6.47
CA GLU A 5 -5.16 -1.81 6.06
C GLU A 5 -3.81 -1.79 6.77
N LEU A 6 -2.73 -1.83 6.00
CA LEU A 6 -1.37 -1.79 6.53
C LEU A 6 -0.78 -0.38 6.31
N PRO A 7 -0.57 0.40 7.39
CA PRO A 7 0.12 1.67 7.29
C PRO A 7 1.61 1.44 6.99
N ILE A 8 2.14 2.17 6.01
CA ILE A 8 3.57 2.16 5.68
C ILE A 8 4.09 3.59 5.54
N THR A 9 5.38 3.80 5.73
CA THR A 9 6.00 5.12 5.56
C THR A 9 6.18 5.45 4.07
N VAL A 10 6.41 6.73 3.78
CA VAL A 10 6.73 7.20 2.42
C VAL A 10 8.02 6.53 1.91
N THR A 11 9.03 6.37 2.77
CA THR A 11 10.30 5.73 2.39
C THR A 11 10.12 4.26 2.03
N GLN A 12 9.32 3.51 2.80
CA GLN A 12 8.98 2.11 2.48
C GLN A 12 8.24 2.00 1.14
N ALA A 13 7.31 2.92 0.86
CA ALA A 13 6.59 2.95 -0.40
C ALA A 13 7.52 3.23 -1.59
N VAL A 14 8.47 4.17 -1.43
CA VAL A 14 9.40 4.60 -2.49
C VAL A 14 10.49 3.56 -2.74
N LEU A 15 11.18 3.11 -1.67
CA LEU A 15 12.37 2.26 -1.77
C LEU A 15 12.05 0.76 -1.74
N GLY A 16 10.84 0.40 -1.30
CA GLY A 16 10.51 -0.98 -0.97
C GLY A 16 11.02 -1.35 0.41
N ASP A 17 10.43 -2.41 0.98
CA ASP A 17 10.80 -2.92 2.30
C ASP A 17 10.30 -4.36 2.48
N GLU A 18 10.71 -5.02 3.55
CA GLU A 18 10.10 -6.27 4.02
C GLU A 18 9.39 -6.02 5.34
N VAL A 19 8.07 -6.18 5.35
CA VAL A 19 7.23 -5.88 6.51
C VAL A 19 6.58 -7.13 7.07
N ILE A 20 6.34 -7.10 8.38
CA ILE A 20 5.63 -8.16 9.09
C ILE A 20 4.14 -7.79 9.14
N VAL A 21 3.30 -8.64 8.57
CA VAL A 21 1.85 -8.46 8.52
C VAL A 21 1.19 -9.34 9.58
N PRO A 22 0.36 -8.79 10.48
CA PRO A 22 -0.43 -9.59 11.40
C PRO A 22 -1.50 -10.37 10.63
N THR A 23 -1.64 -11.64 10.98
CA THR A 23 -2.62 -12.59 10.44
C THR A 23 -3.44 -13.17 11.58
N LEU A 24 -4.51 -13.90 11.28
CA LEU A 24 -5.32 -14.56 12.31
C LEU A 24 -4.58 -15.63 13.11
N THR A 25 -3.49 -16.19 12.57
CA THR A 25 -2.76 -17.30 13.20
C THR A 25 -1.33 -16.96 13.59
N GLY A 26 -0.98 -15.67 13.58
CA GLY A 26 0.38 -15.21 13.88
C GLY A 26 0.77 -14.08 12.93
N THR A 27 2.01 -14.09 12.44
CA THR A 27 2.52 -13.07 11.52
C THR A 27 3.04 -13.69 10.24
N ALA A 28 2.99 -12.92 9.15
CA ALA A 28 3.53 -13.30 7.85
C ALA A 28 4.47 -12.21 7.33
N LYS A 29 5.60 -12.61 6.77
CA LYS A 29 6.50 -11.67 6.07
C LYS A 29 5.94 -11.35 4.69
N MET A 30 5.93 -10.07 4.33
CA MET A 30 5.46 -9.59 3.04
C MET A 30 6.46 -8.58 2.48
N LYS A 31 6.86 -8.78 1.23
CA LYS A 31 7.74 -7.84 0.52
C LYS A 31 6.91 -6.72 -0.11
N ILE A 32 7.30 -5.49 0.13
CA ILE A 32 6.80 -4.28 -0.54
C ILE A 32 7.78 -3.93 -1.65
N PRO A 33 7.37 -4.02 -2.94
CA PRO A 33 8.20 -3.57 -4.04
C PRO A 33 8.41 -2.04 -4.01
N PRO A 34 9.57 -1.55 -4.48
CA PRO A 34 9.79 -0.11 -4.69
C PRO A 34 8.71 0.51 -5.59
N GLY A 35 8.39 1.77 -5.33
CA GLY A 35 7.34 2.51 -6.06
C GLY A 35 5.91 2.04 -5.77
N THR A 36 5.67 1.36 -4.64
CA THR A 36 4.34 0.90 -4.25
C THR A 36 3.41 2.08 -3.97
N GLN A 37 2.28 2.11 -4.66
CA GLN A 37 1.28 3.15 -4.51
C GLN A 37 0.32 2.87 -3.34
N SER A 38 -0.16 3.93 -2.71
CA SER A 38 -1.23 3.84 -1.71
C SER A 38 -2.50 3.24 -2.33
N GLY A 39 -3.21 2.42 -1.58
CA GLY A 39 -4.38 1.68 -2.05
C GLY A 39 -4.06 0.39 -2.82
N ARG A 40 -2.78 0.09 -3.13
CA ARG A 40 -2.39 -1.20 -3.71
C ARG A 40 -2.76 -2.33 -2.75
N ILE A 41 -3.32 -3.41 -3.30
CA ILE A 41 -3.73 -4.59 -2.54
C ILE A 41 -2.78 -5.74 -2.83
N PHE A 42 -2.21 -6.30 -1.77
CA PHE A 42 -1.45 -7.55 -1.80
C PHE A 42 -2.32 -8.68 -1.28
N ARG A 43 -2.18 -9.87 -1.88
CA ARG A 43 -2.95 -11.06 -1.48
C ARG A 43 -2.03 -12.09 -0.85
N LEU A 44 -2.22 -12.33 0.44
CA LEU A 44 -1.57 -13.41 1.17
C LEU A 44 -2.49 -14.63 1.16
N ARG A 45 -2.12 -15.62 0.33
CA ARG A 45 -2.93 -16.81 0.11
C ARG A 45 -2.99 -17.68 1.35
N GLY A 46 -4.20 -18.15 1.72
CA GLY A 46 -4.39 -19.07 2.84
C GLY A 46 -4.17 -18.48 4.24
N GLN A 47 -3.98 -17.16 4.35
CA GLN A 47 -3.82 -16.44 5.63
C GLN A 47 -5.14 -15.83 6.16
N GLY A 48 -6.27 -16.16 5.53
CA GLY A 48 -7.61 -15.74 5.95
C GLY A 48 -8.32 -16.77 6.83
N ILE A 49 -9.63 -16.54 7.05
CA ILE A 49 -10.49 -17.38 7.91
C ILE A 49 -10.65 -18.77 7.29
N LYS A 50 -10.56 -19.82 8.13
CA LYS A 50 -11.02 -21.17 7.77
C LYS A 50 -12.54 -21.21 7.77
N GLY A 51 -13.17 -21.60 6.66
CA GLY A 51 -14.63 -21.72 6.60
C GLY A 51 -15.14 -22.81 7.57
N LEU A 52 -16.29 -22.59 8.19
CA LEU A 52 -16.91 -23.54 9.15
C LEU A 52 -17.07 -24.96 8.56
N ASN A 53 -17.37 -25.05 7.25
CA ASN A 53 -17.53 -26.31 6.51
C ASN A 53 -16.46 -26.52 5.42
N SER A 54 -15.33 -25.81 5.47
CA SER A 54 -14.29 -25.91 4.43
C SER A 54 -12.94 -26.30 5.03
N TYR A 55 -12.24 -27.22 4.35
CA TYR A 55 -10.84 -27.53 4.64
C TYR A 55 -9.90 -26.39 4.25
N SER A 56 -10.32 -25.49 3.34
CA SER A 56 -9.49 -24.42 2.81
C SER A 56 -9.62 -23.12 3.62
N ARG A 57 -8.49 -22.42 3.82
CA ARG A 57 -8.47 -21.07 4.38
C ARG A 57 -8.66 -20.05 3.28
N GLY A 58 -9.45 -19.01 3.57
CA GLY A 58 -9.57 -17.85 2.69
C GLY A 58 -8.27 -17.05 2.61
N ASP A 59 -8.31 -15.94 1.87
CA ASP A 59 -7.16 -15.05 1.70
C ASP A 59 -7.23 -13.84 2.62
N LEU A 60 -6.04 -13.33 2.98
CA LEU A 60 -5.84 -12.03 3.59
C LEU A 60 -5.44 -11.03 2.51
N LEU A 61 -6.26 -9.98 2.34
CA LEU A 61 -6.01 -8.87 1.43
C LEU A 61 -5.42 -7.72 2.24
N VAL A 62 -4.16 -7.40 1.96
CA VAL A 62 -3.43 -6.33 2.62
C VAL A 62 -3.48 -5.09 1.73
N LYS A 63 -4.27 -4.09 2.14
CA LYS A 63 -4.39 -2.81 1.45
C LYS A 63 -3.38 -1.84 2.03
N ILE A 64 -2.45 -1.36 1.21
CA ILE A 64 -1.42 -0.41 1.63
C ILE A 64 -2.02 0.97 1.87
N LYS A 65 -1.64 1.59 2.98
CA LYS A 65 -1.94 2.99 3.27
C LYS A 65 -0.63 3.73 3.55
N VAL A 66 -0.20 4.57 2.62
CA VAL A 66 1.00 5.40 2.86
C VAL A 66 0.63 6.50 3.83
N VAL A 67 1.37 6.59 4.94
CA VAL A 67 1.19 7.60 5.98
C VAL A 67 2.24 8.68 5.82
N VAL A 68 1.78 9.94 5.77
CA VAL A 68 2.65 11.12 5.70
C VAL A 68 2.95 11.59 7.13
N PRO A 69 4.22 11.84 7.49
CA PRO A 69 4.58 12.36 8.81
C PRO A 69 3.94 13.73 9.07
N THR A 70 3.41 13.94 10.26
CA THR A 70 2.71 15.19 10.65
C THR A 70 3.61 16.22 11.31
N LYS A 71 4.76 15.80 11.83
CA LYS A 71 5.79 16.64 12.43
C LYS A 71 7.12 16.29 11.79
N LEU A 72 7.86 17.31 11.37
CA LEU A 72 9.16 17.16 10.74
C LEU A 72 10.20 17.95 11.52
N SER A 73 11.38 17.36 11.72
CA SER A 73 12.56 18.08 12.18
C SER A 73 13.04 19.06 11.10
N ARG A 74 13.96 19.97 11.48
CA ARG A 74 14.59 20.89 10.51
C ARG A 74 15.31 20.12 9.39
N GLU A 75 16.03 19.06 9.75
CA GLU A 75 16.76 18.22 8.80
C GLU A 75 15.80 17.50 7.84
N GLU A 76 14.70 16.92 8.36
CA GLU A 76 13.71 16.26 7.51
C GLU A 76 13.05 17.25 6.55
N MET A 77 12.72 18.46 7.02
CA MET A 77 12.16 19.50 6.18
C MET A 77 13.11 19.93 5.05
N GLU A 78 14.41 20.04 5.33
CA GLU A 78 15.43 20.32 4.30
C GLU A 78 15.50 19.20 3.26
N LEU A 79 15.42 17.93 3.68
CA LEU A 79 15.38 16.78 2.76
C LEU A 79 14.14 16.78 1.87
N TYR A 80 12.95 17.03 2.43
CA TYR A 80 11.71 17.11 1.66
C TYR A 80 11.70 18.30 0.68
N ASN A 81 12.29 19.44 1.06
CA ASN A 81 12.45 20.57 0.14
C ASN A 81 13.36 20.23 -1.05
N ARG A 82 14.43 19.46 -0.83
CA ARG A 82 15.26 18.94 -1.93
C ARG A 82 14.48 17.96 -2.81
N LEU A 83 13.71 17.06 -2.21
CA LEU A 83 12.85 16.11 -2.96
C LEU A 83 11.81 16.83 -3.82
N LYS A 84 11.22 17.91 -3.32
CA LYS A 84 10.23 18.74 -4.04
C LYS A 84 10.74 19.25 -5.39
N GLU A 85 12.03 19.56 -5.51
CA GLU A 85 12.62 20.00 -6.78
C GLU A 85 12.67 18.87 -7.83
N PHE A 86 12.82 17.62 -7.39
CA PHE A 86 12.73 16.46 -8.29
C PHE A 86 11.28 16.15 -8.68
N ASP A 87 10.31 16.39 -7.78
CA ASP A 87 8.89 16.17 -8.07
C ASP A 87 8.35 17.09 -9.15
N LYS A 88 8.85 18.34 -9.27
CA LYS A 88 8.47 19.26 -10.37
C LYS A 88 8.72 18.67 -11.76
N LYS A 89 9.69 17.76 -11.88
CA LYS A 89 10.04 17.09 -13.15
C LYS A 89 9.19 15.84 -13.41
N ARG A 90 8.41 15.39 -12.44
CA ARG A 90 7.61 14.17 -12.55
C ARG A 90 6.23 14.52 -13.08
N GLU A 91 5.81 13.87 -14.16
CA GLU A 91 4.43 13.92 -14.61
C GLU A 91 3.55 13.13 -13.63
N LEU A 92 2.81 13.83 -12.78
CA LEU A 92 1.76 13.23 -11.97
C LEU A 92 0.58 12.89 -12.88
N LYS A 93 0.63 11.71 -13.51
CA LYS A 93 -0.53 11.13 -14.19
C LYS A 93 -1.40 10.46 -13.13
N PRO A 94 -2.49 11.09 -12.63
CA PRO A 94 -3.50 10.33 -11.90
C PRO A 94 -3.88 9.18 -12.83
N GLY A 95 -3.66 7.95 -12.37
CA GLY A 95 -3.72 6.77 -13.25
C GLY A 95 -4.96 6.82 -14.13
N LYS A 96 -4.80 6.52 -15.43
CA LYS A 96 -5.84 6.54 -16.48
C LYS A 96 -7.19 5.90 -16.07
N SER A 97 -7.18 5.10 -15.02
CA SER A 97 -8.31 4.37 -14.45
C SER A 97 -9.52 5.21 -13.98
N PHE A 98 -9.38 6.43 -13.44
CA PHE A 98 -10.57 7.11 -12.84
C PHE A 98 -11.52 7.69 -13.90
N LYS A 99 -10.99 8.42 -14.89
CA LYS A 99 -11.79 9.01 -15.98
C LYS A 99 -12.31 7.95 -16.96
N GLU A 100 -11.54 6.89 -17.19
CA GLU A 100 -11.95 5.74 -18.00
C GLU A 100 -13.03 4.90 -17.31
N LYS A 101 -12.92 4.64 -16.00
CA LYS A 101 -13.97 3.96 -15.22
C LYS A 101 -15.26 4.75 -15.16
N LEU A 102 -15.21 6.07 -14.98
CA LEU A 102 -16.42 6.88 -14.99
C LEU A 102 -17.12 6.83 -16.35
N ARG A 103 -16.35 6.86 -17.46
CA ARG A 103 -16.95 6.74 -18.79
C ARG A 103 -17.65 5.40 -19.03
N SER A 104 -17.13 4.29 -18.52
CA SER A 104 -17.75 2.96 -18.67
C SER A 104 -18.97 2.72 -17.77
N PHE A 105 -19.24 3.60 -16.79
CA PHE A 105 -20.40 3.49 -15.90
C PHE A 105 -21.57 4.40 -16.34
N PHE A 106 -21.29 5.44 -17.14
CA PHE A 106 -22.29 6.41 -17.60
C PHE A 106 -22.59 6.33 -19.11
N PHE A 107 -21.81 5.57 -19.89
CA PHE A 107 -22.05 5.20 -21.29
C PHE A 107 -21.88 3.69 -21.45
#